data_AF-A0A6S7KQD3-F1
#
_entry.id   AF-A0A6S7KQD3-F1
#
_cell.length_a   1.000
_cell.length_b   1.000
_cell.length_c   1.000
_cell.angle_alpha   90.00
_cell.angle_beta   90.00
_cell.angle_gamma   90.00
#
_symmetry.space_group_name_H-M   'P 1'
#
loop_
_entity.id
_entity.type
_entity.pdbx_description
1 polymer ?
#
loop_
_entity_poly.entity_id
_entity_poly.type
_entity_poly.pdbx_seq_one_letter_code
_entity_poly.pdbx_strand_id
1 'polypeptide(L)'
;QDINAENASSSTTSNATNATTTSQVPRSGLPPFPPFNPHQDTATVGQRWTKCVRRFENLLISLREFDSTVRRGLLLTYVGESANDIFDILPDTGTTYQEAIDCFTQHFVPQGNTDMAIFDFRELKQG
;
A
#
# COMPACT_ATOMS: atom_id res chain seq x y z
N GLN A 1 55.41 -8.18 30.56
CA GLN A 1 55.69 -9.41 29.81
C GLN A 1 54.42 -10.24 29.87
N ASP A 2 53.59 -10.20 28.82
CA ASP A 2 53.66 -11.10 27.64
C ASP A 2 52.99 -12.45 27.99
N ILE A 3 52.03 -13.08 27.29
CA ILE A 3 51.35 -12.91 25.98
C ILE A 3 50.07 -13.79 25.99
N ASN A 4 49.13 -13.45 25.12
CA ASN A 4 48.02 -14.16 24.46
C ASN A 4 47.79 -15.69 24.53
N ALA A 5 46.52 -16.00 24.19
CA ALA A 5 45.88 -17.22 23.68
C ALA A 5 45.41 -18.23 24.77
N GLU A 6 44.17 -18.73 24.78
CA GLU A 6 43.42 -19.25 23.63
C GLU A 6 41.89 -19.12 23.84
N ASN A 7 41.21 -18.95 22.71
CA ASN A 7 39.78 -18.76 22.50
C ASN A 7 39.09 -20.12 22.32
N ALA A 8 38.08 -20.43 23.12
CA ALA A 8 36.93 -21.23 22.67
C ALA A 8 35.83 -21.25 23.75
N SER A 9 34.71 -20.58 23.50
CA SER A 9 33.37 -21.13 23.81
C SER A 9 32.28 -20.28 23.16
N SER A 10 31.57 -20.94 22.27
CA SER A 10 30.44 -20.52 21.45
C SER A 10 29.39 -19.71 22.19
N SER A 11 28.92 -18.62 21.56
CA SER A 11 27.58 -18.10 21.80
C SER A 11 26.94 -17.75 20.46
N THR A 12 25.97 -18.58 20.11
CA THR A 12 25.01 -18.50 19.03
C THR A 12 24.55 -17.07 18.73
N THR A 13 24.90 -16.56 17.55
CA THR A 13 24.22 -15.39 16.98
C THR A 13 22.85 -15.84 16.46
N SER A 14 21.82 -15.74 17.30
CA SER A 14 20.44 -15.76 16.85
C SER A 14 20.11 -14.37 16.30
N ASN A 15 20.23 -14.20 14.98
CA ASN A 15 19.56 -13.09 14.30
C ASN A 15 18.05 -13.37 14.37
N ALA A 16 17.42 -12.82 15.41
CA ALA A 16 15.98 -12.80 15.54
C ALA A 16 15.39 -11.97 14.39
N THR A 17 14.82 -12.68 13.43
CA THR A 17 13.80 -12.18 12.52
C THR A 17 12.64 -11.69 13.38
N ASN A 18 12.57 -10.38 13.64
CA ASN A 18 11.42 -9.79 14.33
C ASN A 18 10.23 -9.72 13.37
N ALA A 19 9.69 -10.89 13.01
CA ALA A 19 8.34 -11.03 12.49
C ALA A 19 7.43 -11.35 13.68
N THR A 20 7.05 -10.32 14.44
CA THR A 20 5.93 -10.41 15.36
C THR A 20 5.27 -9.04 15.43
N THR A 21 4.41 -8.77 14.45
CA THR A 21 3.29 -7.86 14.69
C THR A 21 2.07 -8.74 14.85
N THR A 22 1.74 -8.95 16.12
CA THR A 22 0.48 -9.47 16.66
C THR A 22 -0.68 -9.24 15.69
N SER A 23 -1.26 -10.33 15.19
CA SER A 23 -2.55 -10.36 14.50
C SER A 23 -3.66 -9.94 15.47
N GLN A 24 -3.71 -8.65 15.81
CA GLN A 24 -4.86 -8.04 16.44
C GLN A 24 -5.87 -7.83 15.32
N VAL A 25 -6.86 -8.72 15.23
CA VAL A 25 -8.00 -8.57 14.33
C VAL A 25 -8.65 -7.22 14.67
N PRO A 26 -8.63 -6.21 13.77
CA PRO A 26 -9.35 -4.98 14.05
C PRO A 26 -10.85 -5.32 14.12
N ARG A 27 -11.55 -4.79 15.13
CA ARG A 27 -13.00 -4.95 15.35
C ARG A 27 -13.85 -4.16 14.35
N SER A 28 -13.36 -3.99 13.13
CA SER A 28 -14.12 -3.53 11.98
C SER A 28 -14.61 -4.77 11.25
N GLY A 29 -15.91 -4.87 10.96
CA GLY A 29 -16.48 -5.97 10.14
C GLY A 29 -16.02 -5.96 8.68
N LEU A 30 -14.92 -5.26 8.39
CA LEU A 30 -14.34 -5.12 7.07
C LEU A 30 -13.12 -6.06 6.96
N PRO A 31 -12.86 -6.65 5.78
CA PRO A 31 -11.76 -7.58 5.60
C PRO A 31 -10.41 -6.94 5.92
N PRO A 32 -9.54 -7.60 6.71
CA PRO A 32 -8.19 -7.11 6.95
C PRO A 32 -7.36 -7.25 5.68
N PHE A 33 -6.83 -6.14 5.17
CA PHE A 33 -5.85 -6.14 4.09
C PHE A 33 -4.50 -5.65 4.63
N PRO A 34 -3.37 -6.23 4.16
CA PRO A 34 -2.07 -5.67 4.49
C PRO A 34 -1.98 -4.24 3.90
N PRO A 35 -1.52 -3.25 4.68
CA PRO A 35 -1.37 -1.87 4.19
C PRO A 35 -0.36 -1.80 3.05
N PHE A 36 -0.54 -0.84 2.15
CA PHE A 36 0.38 -0.61 1.04
C PHE A 36 1.61 0.15 1.54
N ASN A 37 2.78 -0.51 1.46
CA ASN A 37 4.05 0.12 1.77
C ASN A 37 4.83 0.41 0.48
N PRO A 38 4.95 1.68 0.04
CA PRO A 38 5.62 2.06 -1.20
C PRO A 38 7.15 1.94 -1.14
N HIS A 39 7.75 1.93 0.05
CA HIS A 39 9.20 1.88 0.24
C HIS A 39 9.77 0.44 0.26
N GLN A 40 8.91 -0.58 0.32
CA GLN A 40 9.36 -1.97 0.42
C GLN A 40 10.13 -2.45 -0.82
N ASP A 41 9.67 -2.05 -2.02
CA ASP A 41 10.31 -2.37 -3.29
C ASP A 41 9.89 -1.34 -4.34
N THR A 42 10.82 -0.45 -4.67
CA THR A 42 10.60 0.65 -5.63
C THR A 42 10.54 0.15 -7.08
N ALA A 43 11.11 -1.00 -7.40
CA ALA A 43 11.05 -1.57 -8.75
C ALA A 43 9.66 -2.13 -9.08
N THR A 44 8.91 -2.56 -8.07
CA THR A 44 7.55 -3.13 -8.23
C THR A 44 6.45 -2.25 -7.63
N VAL A 45 6.77 -1.03 -7.20
CA VAL A 45 5.83 -0.13 -6.49
C VAL A 45 4.55 0.14 -7.30
N GLY A 46 4.66 0.42 -8.60
CA GLY A 46 3.50 0.64 -9.47
C GLY A 46 2.60 -0.60 -9.60
N GLN A 47 3.19 -1.79 -9.80
CA GLN A 47 2.44 -3.05 -9.87
C GLN A 47 1.71 -3.35 -8.55
N ARG A 48 2.37 -3.09 -7.42
CA ARG A 48 1.80 -3.26 -6.08
C ARG A 48 0.70 -2.23 -5.81
N TRP A 49 0.85 -1.00 -6.27
CA TRP A 49 -0.18 0.04 -6.24
C TRP A 49 -1.42 -0.39 -7.01
N THR A 50 -1.28 -0.83 -8.26
CA THR A 50 -2.42 -1.33 -9.07
C THR A 50 -3.15 -2.49 -8.39
N LYS A 51 -2.42 -3.40 -7.74
CA LYS A 51 -3.01 -4.49 -6.95
C LYS A 51 -3.75 -3.99 -5.71
N CYS A 52 -3.26 -2.92 -5.07
CA CYS A 52 -3.92 -2.26 -3.96
C CYS A 52 -5.25 -1.64 -4.40
N VAL A 53 -5.24 -0.84 -5.47
CA VAL A 53 -6.45 -0.21 -6.03
C VAL A 53 -7.50 -1.26 -6.39
N ARG A 54 -7.12 -2.33 -7.11
CA ARG A 54 -8.05 -3.41 -7.47
C ARG A 54 -8.70 -4.08 -6.25
N ARG A 55 -7.94 -4.30 -5.17
CA ARG A 55 -8.49 -4.86 -3.93
C ARG A 55 -9.48 -3.92 -3.26
N PHE A 56 -9.16 -2.63 -3.28
CA PHE A 56 -10.02 -1.58 -2.75
C PHE A 56 -11.33 -1.47 -3.54
N GLU A 57 -11.28 -1.49 -4.87
CA GLU A 57 -12.49 -1.49 -5.70
C GLU A 57 -13.38 -2.71 -5.45
N ASN A 58 -12.78 -3.91 -5.34
CA ASN A 58 -13.53 -5.11 -4.99
C ASN A 58 -14.21 -5.01 -3.60
N LEU A 59 -13.57 -4.32 -2.65
CA LEU A 59 -14.19 -4.01 -1.36
C LEU A 59 -15.37 -3.06 -1.57
N LEU A 60 -15.22 -1.99 -2.35
CA LEU A 60 -16.29 -1.03 -2.62
C LEU A 60 -17.50 -1.68 -3.29
N ILE A 61 -17.30 -2.61 -4.24
CA ILE A 61 -18.39 -3.40 -4.87
C ILE A 61 -19.17 -4.20 -3.82
N SER A 62 -18.46 -4.71 -2.81
CA SER A 62 -19.07 -5.49 -1.72
C SER A 62 -19.80 -4.63 -0.69
N LEU A 63 -19.61 -3.31 -0.76
CA LEU A 63 -20.24 -2.34 0.11
C LEU A 63 -21.40 -1.65 -0.63
N ARG A 64 -22.25 -0.95 0.14
CA ARG A 64 -23.28 -0.09 -0.42
C ARG A 64 -22.66 1.01 -1.30
N GLU A 65 -23.46 1.61 -2.18
CA GLU A 65 -23.02 2.76 -2.96
C GLU A 65 -22.62 3.93 -2.04
N PHE A 66 -21.38 4.38 -2.19
CA PHE A 66 -20.83 5.57 -1.52
C PHE A 66 -20.59 6.67 -2.54
N ASP A 67 -20.76 7.92 -2.10
CA ASP A 67 -20.31 9.08 -2.85
C ASP A 67 -18.78 9.14 -2.97
N SER A 68 -18.30 9.94 -3.92
CA SER A 68 -16.87 10.05 -4.26
C SER A 68 -16.01 10.52 -3.08
N THR A 69 -16.53 11.39 -2.22
CA THR A 69 -15.80 11.92 -1.05
C THR A 69 -15.61 10.83 0.01
N VAL A 70 -16.64 10.03 0.26
CA VAL A 70 -16.55 8.88 1.19
C VAL A 70 -15.60 7.81 0.65
N ARG A 71 -15.65 7.53 -0.66
CA ARG A 71 -14.70 6.60 -1.31
C ARG A 71 -13.25 7.06 -1.15
N ARG A 72 -12.97 8.37 -1.31
CA ARG A 72 -11.65 8.96 -1.07
C ARG A 72 -11.20 8.78 0.38
N GLY A 73 -12.06 9.07 1.36
CA GLY A 73 -11.73 8.89 2.78
C GLY A 73 -11.44 7.42 3.12
N LEU A 74 -12.22 6.50 2.57
CA LEU A 74 -11.98 5.06 2.71
C LEU A 74 -10.65 4.65 2.07
N LEU A 75 -10.33 5.15 0.86
CA LEU A 75 -9.05 4.86 0.21
C LEU A 75 -7.88 5.26 1.10
N LEU A 76 -7.87 6.51 1.57
CA LEU A 76 -6.82 7.03 2.46
C LEU A 76 -6.72 6.22 3.75
N THR A 77 -7.84 5.76 4.30
CA THR A 77 -7.83 4.88 5.49
C THR A 77 -7.19 3.51 5.20
N TYR A 78 -7.36 2.98 3.98
CA TYR A 78 -6.94 1.62 3.62
C TYR A 78 -5.53 1.51 3.02
N VAL A 79 -5.03 2.56 2.36
CA VAL A 79 -3.69 2.54 1.74
C VAL A 79 -2.58 2.46 2.80
N GLY A 80 -2.84 2.89 4.04
CA GLY A 80 -1.90 2.83 5.16
C GLY A 80 -1.08 4.11 5.33
N GLU A 81 -0.40 4.22 6.47
CA GLU A 81 0.30 5.43 6.91
C GLU A 81 1.35 5.91 5.90
N SER A 82 2.24 5.02 5.45
CA SER A 82 3.30 5.38 4.50
C SER A 82 2.79 5.93 3.16
N ALA A 83 1.61 5.51 2.72
CA ALA A 83 1.00 6.06 1.51
C ALA A 83 0.30 7.39 1.80
N ASN A 84 -0.30 7.57 2.97
CA ASN A 84 -0.83 8.87 3.40
C ASN A 84 0.27 9.92 3.54
N ASP A 85 1.43 9.56 4.11
CA ASP A 85 2.56 10.49 4.23
C ASP A 85 3.00 11.03 2.87
N ILE A 86 2.98 10.17 1.84
CA ILE A 86 3.23 10.58 0.45
C ILE A 86 2.10 11.46 -0.06
N PHE A 87 0.84 11.11 0.22
CA PHE A 87 -0.30 11.89 -0.21
C PHE A 87 -0.31 13.31 0.38
N ASP A 88 0.08 13.47 1.64
CA ASP A 88 0.12 14.77 2.34
C ASP A 88 1.16 15.73 1.76
N ILE A 89 2.21 15.21 1.11
CA ILE A 89 3.24 16.04 0.45
C ILE A 89 2.95 16.29 -1.04
N LEU A 90 1.98 15.60 -1.64
CA LEU A 90 1.63 15.79 -3.04
C LEU A 90 0.80 17.07 -3.21
N PRO A 91 1.11 17.92 -4.20
CA PRO A 91 0.25 19.04 -4.54
C PRO A 91 -1.03 18.53 -5.22
N ASP A 92 -2.13 19.27 -5.08
CA ASP A 92 -3.35 19.09 -5.86
C ASP A 92 -3.96 17.68 -5.79
N THR A 93 -4.09 17.11 -4.59
CA THR A 93 -4.65 15.78 -4.34
C THR A 93 -6.16 15.63 -4.57
N GLY A 94 -6.82 16.71 -5.01
CA GLY A 94 -8.25 16.77 -5.29
C GLY A 94 -9.15 16.46 -4.08
N THR A 95 -10.45 16.45 -4.35
CA THR A 95 -11.50 16.18 -3.35
C THR A 95 -12.29 14.91 -3.64
N THR A 96 -12.12 14.36 -4.84
CA THR A 96 -12.81 13.17 -5.32
C THR A 96 -11.92 11.93 -5.23
N TYR A 97 -12.55 10.76 -5.26
CA TYR A 97 -11.85 9.49 -5.30
C TYR A 97 -10.93 9.36 -6.52
N GLN A 98 -11.40 9.77 -7.70
CA GLN A 98 -10.63 9.65 -8.94
C GLN A 98 -9.37 10.51 -8.89
N GLU A 99 -9.47 11.77 -8.46
CA GLU A 99 -8.31 12.66 -8.34
C GLU A 99 -7.25 12.09 -7.39
N ALA A 100 -7.67 11.46 -6.29
CA ALA A 100 -6.76 10.80 -5.37
C ALA A 100 -6.06 9.59 -6.01
N ILE A 101 -6.79 8.77 -6.77
CA ILE A 101 -6.22 7.64 -7.52
C ILE A 101 -5.23 8.13 -8.57
N ASP A 102 -5.56 9.19 -9.32
CA ASP A 102 -4.70 9.75 -10.35
C ASP A 102 -3.41 10.31 -9.74
N CYS A 103 -3.52 11.02 -8.62
CA CYS A 103 -2.38 11.57 -7.88
C CYS A 103 -1.41 10.46 -7.42
N PHE A 104 -1.94 9.40 -6.77
CA PHE A 104 -1.14 8.25 -6.38
C PHE A 104 -0.56 7.49 -7.57
N THR A 105 -1.34 7.32 -8.63
CA THR A 105 -0.91 6.60 -9.83
C THR A 105 0.22 7.33 -10.53
N GLN A 106 0.11 8.65 -10.69
CA GLN A 106 1.18 9.48 -11.24
C GLN A 106 2.46 9.39 -10.40
N HIS A 107 2.34 9.24 -9.07
CA HIS A 107 3.48 9.10 -8.19
C HIS A 107 4.12 7.71 -8.23
N PHE A 108 3.31 6.63 -8.22
CA PHE A 108 3.81 5.25 -8.11
C PHE A 108 4.03 4.54 -9.45
N VAL A 109 3.37 4.97 -10.52
CA VAL A 109 3.47 4.39 -11.86
C VAL A 109 4.23 5.39 -12.73
N PRO A 110 5.54 5.17 -13.02
CA PRO A 110 6.23 5.99 -13.99
C PRO A 110 5.50 5.89 -15.34
N GLN A 111 5.39 7.02 -16.06
CA GLN A 111 4.59 7.20 -17.29
C GLN A 111 4.89 6.23 -18.46
N GLY A 112 5.76 5.23 -18.27
CA GLY A 112 6.07 4.18 -19.24
C GLY A 112 5.18 2.93 -19.19
N ASN A 113 4.35 2.75 -18.15
CA ASN A 113 3.48 1.57 -18.02
C ASN A 113 2.01 1.92 -18.28
N THR A 114 1.69 2.08 -19.57
CA THR A 114 0.39 2.46 -20.17
C THR A 114 -0.79 1.51 -19.85
N ASP A 115 -0.59 0.46 -19.05
CA ASP A 115 -1.60 -0.56 -18.77
C ASP A 115 -2.77 -0.07 -17.88
N MET A 116 -2.59 1.04 -17.14
CA MET A 116 -3.66 1.57 -16.27
C MET A 116 -4.74 2.34 -17.03
N ALA A 117 -4.40 2.98 -18.16
CA ALA A 117 -5.39 3.64 -19.02
C ALA A 117 -6.45 2.66 -19.59
N ILE A 118 -6.16 1.36 -19.54
CA ILE A 118 -7.07 0.29 -19.99
C ILE A 118 -8.13 -0.03 -18.92
N PHE A 119 -7.87 0.25 -17.63
CA PHE A 119 -8.85 -0.02 -16.57
C PHE A 119 -10.05 0.94 -16.68
N ASP A 120 -9.78 2.24 -16.87
CA ASP A 120 -10.83 3.26 -17.05
C ASP A 120 -11.67 3.04 -18.32
N PHE A 121 -11.08 2.47 -19.38
CA PHE A 121 -11.82 2.20 -20.61
C PHE A 121 -12.73 0.96 -20.52
N ARG A 122 -12.45 0.01 -19.62
CA ARG A 122 -13.25 -1.23 -19.52
C ARG A 122 -14.52 -1.07 -18.69
N GLU A 123 -14.54 -0.20 -17.68
CA GLU A 123 -15.72 0.00 -16.84
C GLU A 123 -16.77 0.93 -17.46
N LEU A 124 -16.38 1.81 -18.39
CA LEU A 124 -17.32 2.69 -19.11
C LEU A 124 -18.06 2.02 -20.29
N LYS A 125 -17.75 0.77 -20.63
CA LYS A 125 -18.26 0.11 -21.85
C LYS A 125 -19.24 -1.05 -21.61
N GLN A 126 -19.59 -1.41 -20.37
CA GLN A 126 -20.65 -2.40 -20.12
C GLN A 126 -21.91 -1.73 -19.55
N GLY A 127 -22.52 -0.88 -20.38
CA GLY A 127 -23.96 -0.64 -20.36
C GLY A 127 -24.66 -1.63 -21.28
#